data_AF-A0A959DA00-F1
#
_entry.id   AF-A0A959DA00-F1
#
_cell.length_a   1.000
_cell.length_b   1.000
_cell.length_c   1.000
_cell.angle_alpha   90.00
_cell.angle_beta   90.00
_cell.angle_gamma   90.00
#
_symmetry.space_group_name_H-M   'P 1'
#
loop_
_entity.id
_entity.type
_entity.pdbx_description
1 polymer ?
#
loop_
_entity_poly.entity_id
_entity_poly.type
_entity_poly.pdbx_seq_one_letter_code
_entity_poly.pdbx_strand_id
1 'polypeptide(L)' 'DSKRMVVRVEMGKGKKSRYTVLSMPLLKELRAYWLEYRPRVYLFEGQVPGRHISIRTVQTVFKQACKRIGL' A
#
# COMPACT_ATOMS: atom_id res chain seq x y z
N ASP A 1 -12.50 4.30 2.26
CA ASP A 1 -13.62 5.25 2.38
C ASP A 1 -13.04 6.58 2.88
N SER A 2 -12.80 7.54 1.97
CA SER A 2 -12.24 8.84 2.34
C SER A 2 -13.24 9.74 3.06
N LYS A 3 -14.53 9.37 3.13
CA LYS A 3 -15.52 10.09 3.96
C LYS A 3 -15.37 9.67 5.42
N ARG A 4 -15.05 8.39 5.66
CA ARG A 4 -14.82 7.84 7.00
C ARG A 4 -13.36 7.86 7.45
N MET A 5 -12.43 8.27 6.58
CA MET A 5 -10.98 8.30 6.85
C MET A 5 -10.45 6.97 7.41
N VAL A 6 -10.90 5.85 6.81
CA VAL A 6 -10.45 4.50 7.14
C VAL A 6 -10.10 3.67 5.90
N VAL A 7 -9.10 2.81 6.07
CA VAL A 7 -8.74 1.74 5.14
C VAL A 7 -9.29 0.42 5.66
N ARG A 8 -9.95 -0.34 4.79
CA ARG A 8 -10.39 -1.70 5.09
C ARG A 8 -9.30 -2.68 4.67
N VAL A 9 -8.82 -3.49 5.61
CA VAL A 9 -7.93 -4.61 5.33
C VAL A 9 -8.77 -5.88 5.34
N GLU A 10 -8.97 -6.46 4.18
CA GLU A 10 -9.72 -7.69 4.02
C GLU A 10 -8.87 -8.91 4.36
N MET A 11 -9.48 -9.91 5.01
CA MET A 11 -8.86 -11.19 5.35
C MET A 11 -7.45 -11.09 5.96
N GLY A 12 -7.29 -10.24 6.97
CA GLY A 12 -6.07 -10.19 7.76
C GLY A 12 -5.83 -11.48 8.56
N LYS A 13 -4.84 -11.47 9.47
CA LYS A 13 -4.53 -12.59 10.38
C LYS A 13 -5.80 -13.22 10.97
N GLY A 14 -5.97 -14.54 10.78
CA GLY A 14 -7.15 -15.28 11.23
C GLY A 14 -8.41 -15.12 10.35
N LYS A 15 -8.27 -14.68 9.10
CA LYS A 15 -9.36 -14.42 8.14
C LYS A 15 -10.36 -13.33 8.58
N LYS A 16 -9.96 -12.48 9.54
CA LYS A 16 -10.80 -11.36 10.01
C LYS A 16 -10.46 -10.08 9.26
N SER A 17 -11.49 -9.39 8.79
CA SER A 17 -11.34 -8.04 8.23
C SER A 17 -11.23 -7.02 9.36
N ARG A 18 -10.45 -5.96 9.14
CA ARG A 18 -10.32 -4.85 10.10
C ARG A 18 -10.32 -3.52 9.38
N TYR A 19 -10.76 -2.48 10.08
CA TYR A 19 -10.55 -1.10 9.65
C TYR A 19 -9.32 -0.53 10.35
N THR A 20 -8.53 0.23 9.63
CA THR A 20 -7.40 0.99 10.18
C THR A 20 -7.51 2.45 9.76
N VAL A 21 -6.87 3.33 10.52
CA VAL A 21 -6.94 4.77 10.31
C VAL A 21 -6.26 5.14 9.00
N LEU A 22 -6.92 5.98 8.21
CA LEU A 22 -6.33 6.66 7.05
C LEU A 22 -6.02 8.09 7.48
N SER A 23 -4.75 8.44 7.63
CA SER A 23 -4.39 9.83 7.93
C SER A 23 -4.54 10.70 6.67
N MET A 24 -4.77 12.00 6.86
CA MET A 24 -4.84 12.96 5.74
C MET A 24 -3.56 12.99 4.88
N PRO A 25 -2.34 12.98 5.46
CA PRO A 25 -1.12 12.88 4.65
C PRO A 25 -1.08 11.59 3.82
N LEU A 26 -1.41 10.44 4.43
CA LEU A 26 -1.42 9.17 3.72
C LEU A 26 -2.43 9.17 2.55
N LEU A 27 -3.62 9.75 2.75
CA LEU A 27 -4.60 9.88 1.66
C LEU A 27 -4.07 10.72 0.49
N LYS A 28 -3.30 11.78 0.76
CA LYS A 28 -2.68 12.60 -0.28
C LYS A 28 -1.63 11.79 -1.07
N GLU A 29 -0.75 11.09 -0.37
CA GLU A 29 0.27 10.24 -1.00
C GLU A 29 -0.35 9.14 -1.88
N LEU A 30 -1.38 8.45 -1.38
CA LEU A 30 -2.07 7.41 -2.15
C LEU A 30 -2.77 7.96 -3.39
N ARG A 31 -3.30 9.19 -3.34
CA ARG A 31 -3.89 9.86 -4.50
C ARG A 31 -2.83 10.26 -5.52
N ALA A 32 -1.71 10.82 -5.06
CA ALA A 32 -0.59 11.17 -5.93
C ALA A 32 -0.07 9.91 -6.65
N TYR A 33 0.14 8.82 -5.92
CA TYR A 33 0.51 7.52 -6.49
C TYR A 33 -0.50 7.05 -7.55
N TRP A 34 -1.81 7.08 -7.25
CA TRP A 34 -2.82 6.65 -8.23
C TRP A 34 -2.86 7.55 -9.48
N LEU A 35 -2.56 8.84 -9.31
CA LEU A 35 -2.44 9.82 -10.40
C LEU A 35 -1.30 9.49 -11.36
N GLU A 36 -0.16 9.09 -10.83
CA GLU A 36 1.05 8.80 -11.59
C GLU A 36 1.04 7.41 -12.22
N TYR A 37 0.74 6.37 -11.44
CA TYR A 37 0.92 4.97 -11.87
C TYR A 37 -0.32 4.34 -12.50
N ARG A 38 -1.50 4.92 -12.29
CA ARG A 38 -2.78 4.46 -12.87
C ARG A 38 -2.99 2.94 -12.75
N PRO A 39 -2.84 2.35 -11.54
CA PRO A 39 -2.99 0.91 -11.37
C PRO A 39 -4.41 0.44 -11.76
N ARG A 40 -4.51 -0.80 -12.25
CA ARG A 40 -5.75 -1.34 -12.81
C ARG A 40 -6.50 -2.25 -11.84
N VAL A 41 -5.78 -3.10 -11.11
CA VAL A 41 -6.38 -4.14 -10.26
C VAL A 41 -5.99 -3.96 -8.80
N TYR A 42 -4.71 -3.76 -8.52
CA TYR A 42 -4.20 -3.61 -7.16
C TYR A 42 -3.63 -2.22 -6.95
N LEU A 43 -3.83 -1.64 -5.77
CA LEU A 43 -3.27 -0.31 -5.46
C LEU A 43 -1.75 -0.26 -5.64
N PHE A 44 -1.05 -1.36 -5.39
CA PHE A 44 0.38 -1.51 -5.69
C PHE A 44 0.57 -2.75 -6.55
N GLU A 45 0.77 -2.52 -7.85
CA GLU A 45 1.04 -3.60 -8.81
C GLU A 45 2.52 -4.00 -8.80
N GLY A 46 2.78 -5.27 -9.09
CA GLY A 46 4.14 -5.79 -9.29
C GLY A 46 4.64 -5.55 -10.71
N GLN A 47 5.70 -6.28 -11.10
CA GLN A 47 6.24 -6.20 -12.46
C GLN A 47 5.26 -6.62 -13.55
N VAL A 48 4.32 -7.50 -13.21
CA VAL A 48 3.25 -7.94 -14.13
C VAL A 48 2.01 -7.09 -13.84
N PRO A 49 1.50 -6.33 -14.82
CA PRO A 49 0.29 -5.54 -14.66
C PRO A 49 -0.88 -6.40 -14.17
N GLY A 50 -1.66 -5.84 -13.24
CA GLY A 50 -2.79 -6.52 -12.62
C GLY A 50 -2.45 -7.59 -11.59
N ARG A 51 -1.16 -7.86 -11.31
CA ARG A 51 -0.74 -8.67 -10.15
C ARG A 51 -0.28 -7.77 -9.02
N HIS A 52 -0.58 -8.15 -7.78
CA HIS A 52 -0.10 -7.41 -6.62
C HIS A 52 1.42 -7.47 -6.52
N ILE A 53 2.02 -6.43 -5.94
CA ILE A 53 3.44 -6.44 -5.57
C ILE A 53 3.74 -7.62 -4.63
N SER A 54 4.89 -8.27 -4.81
CA SER A 54 5.28 -9.40 -3.96
C SER A 54 5.69 -8.91 -2.57
N ILE A 55 5.40 -9.71 -1.54
CA ILE A 55 5.81 -9.42 -0.15
C ILE A 55 7.34 -9.23 -0.08
N ARG A 56 8.10 -10.09 -0.78
CA ARG A 56 9.56 -10.02 -0.82
C ARG A 56 10.06 -8.69 -1.40
N THR A 57 9.41 -8.19 -2.45
CA THR A 57 9.75 -6.89 -3.05
C THR A 57 9.57 -5.76 -2.02
N VAL A 58 8.43 -5.72 -1.32
CA VAL A 58 8.18 -4.71 -0.29
C VAL A 58 9.23 -4.78 0.83
N GLN A 59 9.56 -5.99 1.30
CA GLN A 59 10.60 -6.19 2.32
C GLN A 59 11.98 -5.70 1.85
N THR A 60 12.36 -6.02 0.61
CA THR A 60 13.65 -5.60 0.05
C THR A 60 13.72 -4.07 -0.10
N VAL A 61 12.67 -3.45 -0.65
CA VAL A 61 12.61 -1.98 -0.81
C VAL A 61 12.68 -1.29 0.55
N PHE A 62 11.95 -1.81 1.56
CA PHE A 62 12.00 -1.27 2.92
C PHE A 62 13.40 -1.37 3.51
N LYS A 63 14.05 -2.54 3.44
CA LYS A 63 15.43 -2.73 3.92
C LYS A 63 16.43 -1.82 3.22
N GLN A 64 16.29 -1.63 1.91
CA GLN A 64 17.13 -0.71 1.14
C GLN A 64 16.91 0.75 1.58
N ALA A 65 15.67 1.13 1.88
CA ALA A 65 15.36 2.46 2.40
C ALA A 65 16.01 2.69 3.76
N CYS A 66 15.90 1.73 4.70
CA CYS A 66 16.59 1.78 5.99
C CYS A 66 18.10 1.93 5.83
N LYS A 67 18.72 1.07 5.01
CA LYS A 67 20.16 1.11 4.75
C LYS A 67 20.61 2.47 4.19
N ARG A 68 19.81 3.09 3.32
CA ARG A 68 20.12 4.40 2.72
C ARG A 68 20.15 5.52 3.74
N ILE A 69 19.34 5.43 4.79
CA ILE A 69 19.31 6.40 5.89
C ILE A 69 20.14 5.97 7.10
N GLY A 70 20.91 4.88 6.99
CA GLY A 70 21.78 4.39 8.06
C GLY A 70 21.06 3.70 9.22
N LEU A 71 19.84 3.20 9.00
CA LEU A 71 19.10 2.32 9.93
C LEU A 71 19.33 0.84 9.64
#